data_AF-A0A7V7K1B7-F1
#
_entry.id   AF-A0A7V7K1B7-F1
#
_cell.length_a   1.000
_cell.length_b   1.000
_cell.length_c   1.000
_cell.angle_alpha   90.00
_cell.angle_beta   90.00
_cell.angle_gamma   90.00
#
_symmetry.space_group_name_H-M   'P 1'
#
loop_
_entity.id
_entity.type
_entity.pdbx_description
1 polymer ?
#
loop_
_entity_poly.entity_id
_entity_poly.type
_entity_poly.pdbx_seq_one_letter_code
_entity_poly.pdbx_strand_id
1 'polypeptide(L)'
;MVTRRKSPKKSTVRIQCPRCGNDTEFFEIADGVVLTTRYLQNSDGSFTQEGDESEVLGEIKFFCAECNQDLTQHHKRFLEMLF
;
A
#
# COMPACT_ATOMS: atom_id res chain seq x y z
N MET A 1 -50.19 -0.38 -6.86
CA MET A 1 -49.01 0.48 -6.64
C MET A 1 -47.82 -0.43 -6.36
N VAL A 2 -46.89 -0.59 -7.31
CA VAL A 2 -45.75 -1.50 -7.15
C VAL A 2 -44.67 -0.80 -6.33
N THR A 3 -44.46 -1.26 -5.10
CA THR A 3 -43.40 -0.77 -4.22
C THR A 3 -42.04 -1.25 -4.74
N ARG A 4 -41.28 -0.33 -5.36
CA ARG A 4 -39.88 -0.58 -5.71
C ARG A 4 -39.09 -0.82 -4.42
N ARG A 5 -38.75 -2.08 -4.14
CA ARG A 5 -37.77 -2.45 -3.11
C ARG A 5 -36.43 -1.85 -3.50
N LYS A 6 -36.00 -0.79 -2.79
CA LYS A 6 -34.65 -0.25 -2.88
C LYS A 6 -33.69 -1.32 -2.35
N SER A 7 -32.97 -1.98 -3.25
CA SER A 7 -31.85 -2.85 -2.87
C SER A 7 -30.82 -2.03 -2.09
N PRO A 8 -30.22 -2.56 -1.01
CA PRO A 8 -29.16 -1.87 -0.30
C PRO A 8 -27.96 -1.75 -1.26
N LYS A 9 -27.59 -0.53 -1.64
CA LYS A 9 -26.32 -0.29 -2.32
C LYS A 9 -25.23 -0.75 -1.36
N LYS A 10 -24.44 -1.76 -1.76
CA LYS A 10 -23.11 -2.00 -1.15
C LYS A 10 -22.45 -0.63 -1.11
N SER A 11 -22.23 -0.07 0.08
CA SER A 11 -21.39 1.10 0.25
C SER A 11 -20.00 0.67 -0.20
N THR A 12 -19.67 0.98 -1.44
CA THR A 12 -18.33 0.92 -2.00
C THR A 12 -17.51 1.97 -1.25
N VAL A 13 -17.05 1.62 -0.05
CA VAL A 13 -16.19 2.49 0.76
C VAL A 13 -14.83 2.53 0.07
N ARG A 14 -14.72 3.41 -0.93
CA ARG A 14 -13.50 3.71 -1.67
C ARG A 14 -12.75 4.81 -0.91
N ILE A 15 -11.42 4.72 -0.84
CA ILE A 15 -10.61 5.81 -0.31
C ILE A 15 -10.55 6.91 -1.37
N GLN A 16 -10.91 8.13 -0.99
CA GLN A 16 -10.83 9.31 -1.84
C GLN A 16 -9.99 10.37 -1.14
N CYS A 17 -9.06 10.98 -1.88
CA CYS A 17 -8.27 12.10 -1.39
C CYS A 17 -9.19 13.30 -1.12
N PRO A 18 -9.24 13.83 0.11
CA PRO A 18 -10.10 14.97 0.45
C PRO A 18 -9.62 16.28 -0.18
N ARG A 19 -8.39 16.32 -0.72
CA ARG A 19 -7.78 17.53 -1.29
C ARG A 19 -8.04 17.70 -2.78
N CYS A 20 -7.74 16.67 -3.60
CA CYS A 20 -7.89 16.73 -5.06
C CYS A 20 -9.02 15.84 -5.60
N GLY A 21 -9.65 15.02 -4.75
CA GLY A 21 -10.69 14.10 -5.17
C GLY A 21 -10.21 12.81 -5.84
N ASN A 22 -8.89 12.60 -5.97
CA ASN A 22 -8.31 11.37 -6.50
C ASN A 22 -8.75 10.14 -5.70
N ASP A 23 -9.17 9.09 -6.40
CA ASP A 23 -9.62 7.83 -5.81
C ASP A 23 -9.01 6.59 -6.51
N THR A 24 -8.01 6.80 -7.37
CA THR A 24 -7.36 5.76 -8.18
C THR A 24 -5.93 5.49 -7.76
N GLU A 25 -5.12 6.53 -7.53
CA GLU A 25 -3.67 6.38 -7.40
C GLU A 25 -3.15 6.82 -6.02
N PHE A 26 -2.49 5.90 -5.32
CA PHE A 26 -1.95 6.11 -3.98
C PHE A 26 -0.61 5.41 -3.85
N PHE A 27 0.24 5.88 -2.94
CA PHE A 27 1.53 5.25 -2.66
C PHE A 27 1.86 5.31 -1.17
N GLU A 28 2.76 4.44 -0.74
CA GLU A 28 3.24 4.38 0.64
C GLU A 28 4.74 4.73 0.67
N ILE A 29 5.17 5.38 1.74
CA ILE A 29 6.58 5.58 2.05
C ILE A 29 6.85 4.93 3.39
N ALA A 30 7.68 3.89 3.38
CA ALA A 30 8.24 3.30 4.59
C ALA A 30 9.56 4.01 4.94
N ASP A 31 9.62 4.60 6.13
CA ASP A 31 10.85 5.17 6.68
C ASP A 31 11.70 4.10 7.36
N GLY A 32 13.03 4.23 7.29
CA GLY A 32 13.95 3.35 7.99
C GLY A 32 13.87 1.87 7.56
N VAL A 33 13.85 1.58 6.26
CA VAL A 33 13.85 0.20 5.76
C VAL A 33 15.25 -0.39 5.77
N VAL A 34 15.40 -1.56 6.39
CA VAL A 34 16.60 -2.40 6.31
C VAL A 34 16.32 -3.54 5.34
N LEU A 35 17.09 -3.62 4.26
CA LEU A 35 17.06 -4.71 3.30
C LEU A 35 18.31 -5.58 3.48
N THR A 36 18.11 -6.84 3.83
CA THR A 36 19.18 -7.83 3.97
C THR A 36 19.09 -8.84 2.83
N THR A 37 20.06 -8.84 1.93
CA THR A 37 20.13 -9.82 0.83
C THR A 37 21.30 -10.76 1.05
N ARG A 38 21.03 -12.07 0.98
CA ARG A 38 22.05 -13.11 1.16
C ARG A 38 22.51 -13.63 -0.19
N TYR A 39 23.83 -13.66 -0.39
CA TYR A 39 24.46 -14.16 -1.60
C TYR A 39 25.42 -15.30 -1.28
N LEU A 40 25.41 -16.32 -2.13
CA LEU A 40 26.37 -17.42 -2.13
C LEU A 40 27.33 -17.24 -3.31
N GLN A 41 28.63 -17.25 -3.05
CA GLN A 41 29.63 -17.20 -4.10
C GLN A 41 29.82 -18.61 -4.70
N ASN A 42 29.64 -18.71 -6.00
CA ASN A 42 29.80 -19.94 -6.76
C ASN A 42 31.28 -20.24 -7.05
N SER A 43 31.58 -21.48 -7.45
CA SER A 43 32.95 -21.93 -7.76
C SER A 43 33.56 -21.26 -8.99
N ASP A 44 32.74 -20.73 -9.90
CA ASP A 44 33.16 -19.94 -11.05
C ASP A 44 33.38 -18.45 -10.71
N GLY A 45 33.19 -18.07 -9.44
CA GLY A 45 33.36 -16.71 -8.94
C GLY A 45 32.13 -15.82 -9.08
N SER A 46 31.04 -16.31 -9.67
CA SER A 46 29.76 -15.60 -9.73
C SER A 46 29.01 -15.65 -8.38
N PHE A 47 27.91 -14.91 -8.23
CA PHE A 47 27.08 -14.92 -7.03
C PHE A 47 25.65 -15.36 -7.34
N THR A 48 25.12 -16.22 -6.48
CA THR A 48 23.71 -16.63 -6.47
C THR A 48 23.01 -15.96 -5.29
N GLN A 49 21.87 -15.30 -5.52
CA GLN A 49 21.04 -14.80 -4.43
C GLN A 49 20.27 -15.97 -3.82
N GLU A 50 20.44 -16.20 -2.52
CA GLU A 50 19.73 -17.29 -1.81
C GLU A 50 18.46 -16.81 -1.11
N GLY A 51 18.34 -15.50 -0.85
CA GLY A 51 17.13 -14.92 -0.30
C GLY A 51 17.30 -13.45 0.07
N ASP A 52 16.17 -12.82 0.37
CA ASP A 52 16.10 -11.46 0.89
C ASP A 52 15.12 -11.39 2.06
N GLU A 53 15.43 -10.50 2.99
CA GLU A 53 14.58 -10.13 4.12
C GLU A 53 14.50 -8.61 4.15
N SER A 54 13.29 -8.07 4.32
CA SER A 54 13.08 -6.64 4.50
C SER A 54 12.40 -6.38 5.84
N GLU A 55 12.92 -5.41 6.58
CA GLU A 55 12.39 -4.97 7.87
C GLU A 55 12.14 -3.45 7.80
N VAL A 56 10.95 -3.01 8.20
CA VAL A 56 10.62 -1.59 8.32
C VAL A 56 10.79 -1.18 9.79
N LEU A 57 11.78 -0.35 10.08
CA LEU A 57 12.07 0.12 11.45
C LEU A 57 11.35 1.44 11.80
N GLY A 58 11.01 2.23 10.78
CA GLY A 58 10.35 3.52 10.94
C GLY A 58 8.83 3.47 10.70
N GLU A 59 8.26 4.64 10.43
CA GLU A 59 6.84 4.77 10.14
C GLU A 59 6.51 4.51 8.66
N ILE A 60 5.34 3.92 8.41
CA ILE A 60 4.77 3.81 7.06
C ILE A 60 3.74 4.93 6.91
N LYS A 61 3.98 5.80 5.93
CA LYS A 61 3.07 6.90 5.57
C LYS A 61 2.36 6.60 4.28
N PHE A 62 1.09 6.99 4.22
CA PHE A 62 0.22 6.77 3.05
C PHE A 62 -0.09 8.10 2.39
N PHE A 63 0.06 8.19 1.07
CA PHE A 63 -0.08 9.45 0.32
C PHE A 63 -0.97 9.32 -0.91
N CYS A 64 -1.57 10.43 -1.30
CA CYS A 64 -2.19 10.59 -2.60
C CYS A 64 -1.13 10.81 -3.69
N ALA A 65 -1.18 10.03 -4.79
CA ALA A 65 -0.23 10.17 -5.90
C ALA A 65 -0.39 11.48 -6.68
N GLU A 66 -1.60 12.05 -6.73
CA GLU A 66 -1.91 13.23 -7.55
C GLU A 66 -1.51 14.57 -6.89
N CYS A 67 -1.61 14.68 -5.57
CA CYS A 67 -1.36 15.94 -4.86
C CYS A 67 -0.42 15.85 -3.67
N ASN A 68 0.19 14.67 -3.45
CA ASN A 68 1.09 14.37 -2.34
C ASN A 68 0.50 14.66 -0.95
N GLN A 69 -0.83 14.68 -0.83
CA GLN A 69 -1.49 14.85 0.45
C GLN A 69 -1.23 13.63 1.33
N ASP A 70 -0.81 13.88 2.57
CA ASP A 70 -0.70 12.86 3.61
C ASP A 70 -2.10 12.32 3.96
N LEU A 71 -2.28 11.02 3.77
CA LEU A 71 -3.47 10.23 4.03
C LEU A 71 -3.18 9.12 5.05
N THR A 72 -2.10 9.19 5.82
CA THR A 72 -1.66 8.16 6.79
C THR A 72 -2.77 7.82 7.80
N GLN A 73 -3.68 8.74 8.11
CA GLN A 73 -4.88 8.47 8.90
C GLN A 73 -5.80 7.36 8.34
N HIS A 74 -5.77 7.15 7.02
CA HIS A 74 -6.53 6.12 6.33
C HIS A 74 -5.72 4.83 6.11
N HIS A 75 -4.46 4.80 6.51
CA HIS A 75 -3.53 3.68 6.28
C HIS A 75 -4.07 2.36 6.84
N LYS A 76 -4.60 2.34 8.08
CA LYS A 76 -5.21 1.12 8.66
C LYS A 76 -6.34 0.57 7.79
N ARG A 77 -7.19 1.46 7.27
CA ARG A 77 -8.31 1.06 6.41
C ARG A 77 -7.82 0.57 5.05
N PHE A 78 -6.78 1.22 4.51
CA PHE A 78 -6.11 0.79 3.30
C PHE A 78 -5.55 -0.64 3.45
N LEU A 79 -4.88 -0.96 4.57
CA LEU A 79 -4.36 -2.30 4.84
C LEU A 79 -5.46 -3.38 4.89
N GLU A 80 -6.64 -3.06 5.42
CA GLU A 80 -7.80 -3.97 5.41
C GLU A 80 -8.36 -4.26 4.00
N MET A 81 -7.92 -3.50 2.99
CA MET A 81 -8.39 -3.58 1.61
C MET A 81 -7.37 -4.23 0.66
N LEU A 82 -6.21 -4.68 1.17
CA LEU A 82 -5.21 -5.44 0.41
C LEU A 82 -5.58 -6.94 0.39
N PHE A 83 -5.49 -7.58 -0.78
CA PHE A 83 -5.80 -9.00 -1.03
C PHE A 83 -4.69 -9.67 -1.82
#